data_AF-A0A966GKA5-F1
#
_entry.id   AF-A0A966GKA5-F1
#
_cell.length_a   1.000
_cell.length_b   1.000
_cell.length_c   1.000
_cell.angle_alpha   90.00
_cell.angle_beta   90.00
_cell.angle_gamma   90.00
#
_symmetry.space_group_name_H-M   'P 1'
#
loop_
_entity.id
_entity.type
_entity.pdbx_description
1 polymer ?
#
loop_
_entity_poly.entity_id
_entity_poly.type
_entity_poly.pdbx_seq_one_letter_code
_entity_poly.pdbx_strand_id
1 'polypeptide(L)'
;MSRSELMKLRANVDKALASVAERERKAALDAAERAVAEHGFTLSELTGLSGRKGARGKPKSAPKYRNPANADDTWSGRGRKPGWVRELEAAGKSIADCAI
;
A
#
# COMPACT_ATOMS: atom_id res chain seq x y z
N MET A 1 -25.27 -33.63 17.95
CA MET A 1 -24.11 -32.72 18.07
C MET A 1 -22.91 -33.51 18.57
N SER A 2 -21.99 -33.80 17.68
CA SER A 2 -20.69 -34.43 17.96
C SER A 2 -19.67 -33.40 18.44
N ARG A 3 -18.59 -33.85 19.08
CA ARG A 3 -17.47 -33.00 19.49
C ARG A 3 -16.90 -32.17 18.34
N SER A 4 -16.86 -32.74 17.13
CA SER A 4 -16.41 -32.05 15.91
C SER A 4 -17.34 -30.90 15.52
N GLU A 5 -18.65 -31.10 15.61
CA GLU A 5 -19.63 -30.05 15.32
C GLU A 5 -19.55 -28.89 16.32
N LEU A 6 -19.34 -29.18 17.62
CA LEU A 6 -19.14 -28.16 18.64
C LEU A 6 -17.87 -27.33 18.41
N MET A 7 -16.78 -27.97 17.98
CA MET A 7 -15.53 -27.27 17.63
C MET A 7 -15.72 -26.36 16.40
N LYS A 8 -16.42 -26.83 15.37
CA LYS A 8 -16.74 -26.03 14.18
C LYS A 8 -17.60 -24.81 14.54
N LEU A 9 -18.60 -25.00 15.40
CA LEU A 9 -19.46 -23.90 15.85
C LEU A 9 -18.66 -22.84 16.60
N ARG A 10 -17.76 -23.24 17.52
CA ARG A 10 -16.86 -22.32 18.21
C ARG A 10 -16.01 -21.50 17.23
N ALA A 11 -15.38 -22.15 16.26
CA ALA A 11 -14.57 -21.44 15.26
C ALA A 11 -15.39 -20.43 14.44
N ASN A 12 -16.64 -20.77 14.11
CA ASN A 12 -17.55 -19.87 13.42
C ASN A 12 -17.95 -18.67 14.28
N VAL A 13 -18.20 -18.89 15.58
CA VAL A 13 -18.49 -17.82 16.55
C VAL A 13 -17.28 -16.90 16.69
N ASP A 14 -16.08 -17.45 16.85
CA ASP A 14 -14.84 -16.66 16.96
C ASP A 14 -14.63 -15.79 15.71
N LYS A 15 -14.86 -16.35 14.52
CA LYS A 15 -14.80 -15.61 13.25
C LYS A 15 -15.86 -14.52 13.17
N ALA A 16 -17.08 -14.79 13.62
CA ALA A 16 -18.16 -13.82 13.64
C ALA A 16 -17.86 -12.65 14.60
N LEU A 17 -17.33 -12.96 15.80
CA LEU A 17 -16.89 -11.96 16.78
C LEU A 17 -15.78 -11.07 16.22
N ALA A 18 -14.78 -11.64 15.57
CA ALA A 18 -13.72 -10.87 14.91
C ALA A 18 -14.28 -9.94 13.82
N SER A 19 -15.25 -10.42 13.04
CA SER A 19 -15.92 -9.61 12.02
C SER A 19 -16.76 -8.47 12.60
N VAL A 20 -17.40 -8.66 13.75
CA VAL A 20 -18.12 -7.60 14.46
C VAL A 20 -17.13 -6.57 15.01
N ALA A 21 -16.05 -7.01 15.67
CA ALA A 21 -15.03 -6.11 16.21
C ALA A 21 -14.39 -5.23 15.12
N GLU A 22 -14.09 -5.79 13.94
CA GLU A 22 -13.57 -4.99 12.81
C GLU A 22 -14.59 -3.98 12.29
N ARG A 23 -15.89 -4.33 12.26
CA ARG A 23 -16.95 -3.39 11.87
C ARG A 23 -17.12 -2.26 12.88
N GLU A 24 -17.12 -2.57 14.17
CA GLU A 24 -17.19 -1.57 15.25
C GLU A 24 -15.98 -0.64 15.21
N ARG A 25 -14.77 -1.19 15.04
CA ARG A 25 -13.54 -0.41 14.91
C ARG A 25 -13.59 0.52 13.70
N LYS A 26 -14.08 0.04 12.56
CA LYS A 26 -14.26 0.88 11.36
C LYS A 26 -15.28 1.98 11.60
N ALA A 27 -16.41 1.67 12.21
CA ALA A 27 -17.43 2.66 12.54
C ALA A 27 -16.90 3.75 13.50
N ALA A 28 -16.09 3.37 14.48
CA ALA A 28 -15.43 4.31 15.39
C ALA A 28 -14.43 5.22 14.66
N LEU A 29 -13.66 4.68 13.70
CA LEU A 29 -12.77 5.47 12.86
C LEU A 29 -13.53 6.45 11.97
N ASP A 30 -14.61 6.00 11.31
CA ASP A 30 -15.44 6.85 10.46
C ASP A 30 -16.11 7.97 11.28
N ALA A 31 -16.55 7.68 12.51
CA ALA A 31 -17.11 8.68 13.42
C ALA A 31 -16.05 9.71 13.84
N ALA A 32 -14.84 9.26 14.18
CA ALA A 32 -13.74 10.16 14.51
C ALA A 32 -13.33 11.03 13.31
N GLU A 33 -13.29 10.47 12.10
CA GLU A 33 -12.98 11.22 10.88
C GLU A 33 -14.03 12.29 10.58
N ARG A 34 -15.32 12.00 10.76
CA ARG A 34 -16.40 13.00 10.61
C ARG A 34 -16.28 14.13 11.63
N ALA A 35 -16.11 13.79 12.91
CA ALA A 35 -15.99 14.80 13.97
C ALA A 35 -14.81 15.75 13.70
N VAL A 36 -13.72 15.21 13.17
CA VAL A 36 -12.52 15.98 12.85
C VAL A 36 -12.71 16.82 11.58
N ALA A 37 -13.43 16.29 10.58
CA ALA A 37 -13.77 17.01 9.36
C ALA A 37 -14.71 18.21 9.60
N GLU A 38 -15.61 18.13 10.57
CA GLU A 38 -16.48 19.26 10.98
C GLU A 38 -15.68 20.48 11.45
N HIS A 39 -14.48 20.24 12.00
CA HIS A 39 -13.57 21.30 12.43
C HIS A 39 -12.54 21.68 11.36
N GLY A 40 -12.65 21.14 10.14
CA GLY A 40 -11.74 21.44 9.02
C GLY A 40 -10.38 20.76 9.12
N PHE A 41 -10.24 19.74 9.96
CA PHE A 41 -9.00 18.97 10.12
C PHE A 41 -9.18 17.55 9.56
N THR A 42 -8.08 16.83 9.38
CA THR A 42 -8.08 15.38 9.12
C THR A 42 -7.59 14.60 10.33
N LEU A 43 -8.09 13.37 10.52
CA LEU A 43 -7.68 12.50 11.64
C LEU A 43 -6.15 12.30 11.68
N SER A 44 -5.50 12.32 10.51
CA SER A 44 -4.04 12.16 10.38
C SER A 44 -3.24 13.37 10.87
N GLU A 45 -3.81 14.57 10.83
CA GLU A 45 -3.19 15.81 11.34
C GLU A 45 -3.26 15.88 12.87
N LEU A 46 -4.40 15.51 13.46
CA LEU A 46 -4.60 15.52 14.91
C LEU A 46 -3.82 14.42 15.64
N THR A 47 -3.62 13.28 15.01
CA THR A 47 -2.89 12.15 15.62
C THR A 47 -1.37 12.21 15.39
N GLY A 48 -0.88 13.21 14.64
CA GLY A 48 0.51 13.24 14.19
C GLY A 48 0.90 12.05 13.29
N LEU A 49 -0.09 11.31 12.78
CA LEU A 49 0.09 10.12 11.94
C LEU A 49 0.13 10.46 10.45
N SER A 50 0.18 11.73 10.05
CA SER A 50 0.29 12.14 8.64
C SER A 50 1.51 11.54 7.92
N GLY A 51 2.51 11.04 8.65
CA GLY A 51 3.63 10.27 8.11
C GLY A 51 3.43 8.75 7.99
N ARG A 52 2.34 8.17 8.51
CA ARG A 52 2.19 6.69 8.63
C ARG A 52 1.28 6.06 7.57
N LYS A 53 0.50 6.84 6.82
CA LYS A 53 -0.28 6.36 5.65
C LYS A 53 0.64 6.14 4.42
N GLY A 54 1.73 5.41 4.63
CA GLY A 54 2.77 5.11 3.65
C GLY A 54 3.82 4.10 4.14
N ALA A 55 3.88 3.82 5.44
CA ALA A 55 4.88 2.92 6.05
C ALA A 55 4.61 1.41 5.86
N ARG A 56 4.05 1.02 4.71
CA ARG A 56 4.06 -0.39 4.23
C ARG A 56 4.72 -0.56 2.85
N GLY A 57 5.24 0.51 2.26
CA GLY A 57 6.19 0.42 1.15
C GLY A 57 7.54 0.91 1.64
N LYS A 58 8.60 0.14 1.39
CA LYS A 58 9.99 0.66 1.39
C LYS A 58 10.00 2.05 0.74
N PRO A 59 10.87 2.99 1.18
CA PRO A 59 11.00 4.27 0.49
C PRO A 59 11.15 3.99 -1.00
N LYS A 60 10.18 4.47 -1.79
CA LYS A 60 10.16 4.31 -3.24
C LYS A 60 11.42 5.04 -3.71
N SER A 61 12.49 4.28 -3.94
CA SER A 61 13.76 4.81 -4.40
C SER A 61 13.47 5.73 -5.58
N ALA A 62 13.94 6.98 -5.51
CA ALA A 62 13.73 7.95 -6.57
C ALA A 62 14.08 7.32 -7.92
N PRO A 63 13.28 7.53 -8.97
CA PRO A 63 13.63 7.00 -10.28
C PRO A 63 14.96 7.58 -10.73
N LYS A 64 15.87 6.73 -11.19
CA LYS A 64 17.23 7.12 -11.63
C LYS A 64 17.33 7.17 -13.15
N TYR A 65 16.50 6.38 -13.84
CA TYR A 65 16.49 6.28 -15.29
C TYR A 65 15.06 6.46 -15.82
N ARG A 66 14.91 7.09 -16.98
CA ARG A 66 13.65 7.33 -17.68
C ARG A 66 13.75 6.80 -19.11
N ASN A 67 12.72 6.10 -19.56
CA ASN A 67 12.67 5.56 -20.90
C ASN A 67 12.61 6.70 -21.94
N PRO A 68 13.49 6.74 -22.96
CA PRO A 68 13.48 7.76 -24.00
C PRO A 68 12.26 7.66 -24.94
N ALA A 69 11.64 6.48 -25.03
CA ALA A 69 10.42 6.28 -25.81
C ALA A 69 9.13 6.65 -25.04
N ASN A 70 9.18 6.66 -23.71
CA ASN A 70 8.03 6.97 -22.86
C ASN A 70 8.47 7.59 -21.52
N ALA A 71 8.17 8.87 -21.30
CA ALA A 71 8.62 9.59 -20.12
C ALA A 71 7.99 9.10 -18.79
N ASP A 72 6.87 8.37 -18.86
CA ASP A 72 6.19 7.81 -17.70
C ASP A 72 6.86 6.53 -17.18
N ASP A 73 7.59 5.82 -18.04
CA ASP A 73 8.31 4.61 -17.68
C ASP A 73 9.66 4.98 -17.04
N THR A 74 9.72 4.86 -15.72
CA THR A 74 10.93 5.17 -14.95
C THR A 74 11.41 3.98 -14.12
N TRP A 75 12.72 3.91 -13.90
CA TRP A 75 13.36 2.84 -13.15
C TRP A 75 14.37 3.39 -12.16
N SER A 76 14.33 2.94 -10.91
CA SER A 76 15.23 3.41 -9.85
C SER A 76 16.62 2.77 -9.89
N GLY A 77 16.89 1.88 -10.86
CA GLY A 77 18.13 1.11 -10.91
C GLY A 77 18.22 0.00 -9.85
N ARG A 78 17.16 -0.22 -9.06
CA ARG A 78 17.09 -1.24 -8.01
C ARG A 78 16.00 -2.25 -8.37
N GLY A 79 16.31 -3.54 -8.26
CA GLY A 79 15.36 -4.64 -8.52
C GLY A 79 15.29 -5.09 -9.97
N ARG A 80 14.17 -5.69 -10.38
CA ARG A 80 13.98 -6.25 -11.73
C ARG A 80 14.03 -5.15 -12.80
N LYS A 81 14.85 -5.35 -13.83
CA LYS A 81 14.93 -4.47 -15.00
C LYS A 81 13.59 -4.47 -15.76
N PRO A 82 13.00 -3.30 -16.06
CA PRO A 82 11.86 -3.16 -16.96
C PRO A 82 12.16 -3.65 -18.38
N GLY A 83 11.11 -3.92 -19.18
CA GLY A 83 11.25 -4.37 -20.57
C GLY A 83 12.09 -3.43 -21.43
N TRP A 84 11.79 -2.12 -21.36
CA TRP A 84 12.50 -1.09 -22.10
C TRP A 84 14.01 -1.05 -21.78
N VAL A 85 14.41 -1.32 -20.53
CA VAL A 85 15.83 -1.40 -20.16
C VAL A 85 16.51 -2.55 -20.88
N ARG A 86 15.84 -3.71 -20.93
CA ARG A 86 16.37 -4.91 -21.60
C ARG A 86 16.44 -4.72 -23.11
N GLU A 87 15.45 -4.06 -23.69
CA GLU A 87 15.42 -3.72 -25.12
C GLU A 87 16.51 -2.71 -25.47
N LEU A 88 16.74 -1.73 -24.61
CA LEU A 88 17.80 -0.73 -24.76
C LEU A 88 19.20 -1.37 -24.67
N GLU A 89 19.39 -2.28 -23.71
CA GLU A 89 20.61 -3.11 -23.62
C GLU A 89 20.78 -4.03 -24.83
N ALA A 90 19.69 -4.62 -25.35
CA ALA A 90 19.72 -5.47 -26.54
C ALA A 90 20.02 -4.67 -27.84
N ALA A 91 19.62 -3.40 -27.89
CA ALA A 91 19.95 -2.48 -28.96
C ALA A 91 21.40 -1.93 -28.88
N GLY A 92 22.21 -2.40 -27.91
CA GLY A 92 23.59 -1.98 -27.71
C GLY A 92 23.74 -0.59 -27.10
N LYS A 93 22.66 -0.01 -26.55
CA LYS A 93 22.67 1.31 -25.92
C LYS A 93 22.88 1.17 -24.40
N SER A 94 23.48 2.18 -23.79
CA SER A 94 23.70 2.20 -22.35
C SER A 94 22.52 2.82 -21.63
N ILE A 95 22.05 2.19 -20.55
CA ILE A 95 21.03 2.80 -19.68
C ILE A 95 21.52 4.08 -19.01
N ALA A 96 22.84 4.30 -18.94
CA ALA A 96 23.40 5.54 -18.42
C ALA A 96 22.94 6.77 -19.21
N ASP A 97 22.68 6.62 -20.52
CA ASP A 97 22.19 7.69 -21.40
C ASP A 97 20.75 8.09 -21.10
N CYS A 98 20.05 7.26 -20.31
CA CYS A 98 18.67 7.46 -19.90
C CYS A 98 18.56 7.92 -18.43
N ALA A 99 19.68 8.29 -17.80
CA ALA A 99 19.67 8.79 -16.43
C ALA A 99 18.98 10.16 -16.34
N ILE A 100 18.20 10.36 -15.28
CA ILE A 100 17.56 11.65 -14.94
C ILE A 100 18.21 12.33 -13.74
#